data_AF-A0A6H0KVH2-F1
#
_entry.id   AF-A0A6H0KVH2-F1
#
_cell.length_a   1.000
_cell.length_b   1.000
_cell.length_c   1.000
_cell.angle_alpha   90.00
_cell.angle_beta   90.00
_cell.angle_gamma   90.00
#
_symmetry.space_group_name_H-M   'P 1'
#
loop_
_entity.id
_entity.type
_entity.pdbx_description
1 polymer ?
#
loop_
_entity_poly.entity_id
_entity_poly.type
_entity_poly.pdbx_seq_one_letter_code
_entity_poly.pdbx_strand_id
1 'polypeptide(L)'
;MSERHGIQESTLKSWANLGYITSSRIGEQLFLDDESLAAYLEAHKRVGLEMDYLSKMIEEKKLERDFILSKYDDLLYVLRTQKACKPLYAIIIRELAQLIIHPEGRDIFYSISIGEPIEKVACRHRITYDRALQIYNSHLKGLKLRKNMLATYRKRAIDARFLSLVEDRKKVNLEQDEEILNLSIRKVADTRLANVLHNKEIRTVKELFEVVSLGGWKSILGIEGVGKTSYYRLLSKLQMLGVVDESLDKILSNYSE
;
A
#
# COMPACT_ATOMS: atom_id res chain seq x y z
N MET A 1 29.18 66.87 31.46
CA MET A 1 28.70 65.48 31.62
C MET A 1 27.83 65.02 30.45
N SER A 2 26.73 65.71 30.13
CA SER A 2 25.89 65.41 28.95
C SER A 2 26.66 65.42 27.62
N GLU A 3 27.40 66.49 27.33
CA GLU A 3 28.24 66.60 26.12
C GLU A 3 29.44 65.63 26.12
N ARG A 4 29.97 65.30 27.30
CA ARG A 4 31.16 64.44 27.46
C ARG A 4 30.88 62.98 27.12
N HIS A 5 29.68 62.51 27.42
CA HIS A 5 29.25 61.12 27.17
C HIS A 5 28.23 61.01 26.03
N GLY A 6 27.84 62.13 25.40
CA GLY A 6 26.85 62.15 24.31
C GLY A 6 25.43 61.75 24.74
N ILE A 7 25.09 61.93 26.02
CA ILE A 7 23.80 61.50 26.62
C ILE A 7 22.98 62.74 26.94
N GLN A 8 21.71 62.76 26.54
CA GLN A 8 20.82 63.89 26.82
C GLN A 8 20.67 64.15 28.32
N GLU A 9 20.63 65.43 28.70
CA GLU A 9 20.57 65.85 30.10
C GLU A 9 19.28 65.40 30.82
N SER A 10 18.17 65.30 30.09
CA SER A 10 16.90 64.73 30.58
C SER A 10 17.05 63.28 31.02
N THR A 11 17.80 62.49 30.25
CA THR A 11 18.09 61.08 30.52
C THR A 11 18.99 60.92 31.74
N LEU A 12 20.03 61.74 31.86
CA LEU A 12 20.91 61.75 33.04
C LEU A 12 20.16 62.15 34.32
N LYS A 13 19.28 63.16 34.24
CA LYS A 13 18.40 63.54 35.37
C LYS A 13 17.46 62.42 35.77
N SER A 14 16.88 61.71 34.79
CA SER A 14 16.02 60.54 35.06
C SER A 14 16.77 59.43 35.78
N TRP A 15 17.96 59.05 35.29
CA TRP A 15 18.77 57.99 35.91
C TRP A 15 19.27 58.36 37.32
N ALA A 16 19.63 59.62 37.54
CA ALA A 16 19.98 60.13 38.85
C ALA A 16 18.78 60.08 39.82
N ASN A 17 17.59 60.51 39.36
CA ASN A 17 16.37 60.49 40.17
C ASN A 17 15.88 59.07 40.50
N LEU A 18 16.14 58.10 39.61
CA LEU A 18 15.83 56.68 39.82
C LEU A 18 16.88 55.95 40.67
N GLY A 19 17.96 56.63 41.07
CA GLY A 19 19.02 56.08 41.90
C GLY A 19 19.98 55.13 41.16
N TYR A 20 19.98 55.14 39.83
CA TYR A 20 20.89 54.31 39.03
C TYR A 20 22.31 54.86 39.00
N ILE A 21 22.48 56.15 39.25
CA ILE A 21 23.76 56.84 39.31
C ILE A 21 23.77 57.70 40.57
N THR A 22 24.88 57.64 41.31
CA THR A 22 25.08 58.46 42.51
C THR A 22 25.02 59.94 42.13
N SER A 23 24.19 60.69 42.84
CA SER A 23 24.04 62.13 42.61
C SER A 23 23.88 62.87 43.93
N SER A 24 24.24 64.15 43.93
CA SER A 24 24.08 65.07 45.05
C SER A 24 23.47 66.37 44.55
N ARG A 25 22.72 67.04 45.41
CA ARG A 25 22.05 68.30 45.08
C ARG A 25 22.54 69.38 46.02
N ILE A 26 23.09 70.45 45.46
CA ILE A 26 23.51 71.63 46.20
C ILE A 26 22.72 72.80 45.62
N GLY A 27 21.71 73.26 46.37
CA GLY A 27 20.71 74.20 45.87
C GLY A 27 19.89 73.59 44.72
N GLU A 28 19.69 74.34 43.65
CA GLU A 28 18.98 73.88 42.44
C GLU A 28 19.86 73.04 41.50
N GLN A 29 21.16 72.91 41.80
CA GLN A 29 22.12 72.29 40.89
C GLN A 29 22.36 70.82 41.26
N LEU A 30 22.21 69.95 40.25
CA LEU A 30 22.44 68.51 40.35
C LEU A 30 23.88 68.17 39.96
N PHE A 31 24.59 67.50 40.86
CA PHE A 31 25.93 66.98 40.66
C PHE A 31 25.86 65.47 40.51
N LEU A 32 26.52 64.94 39.49
CA LEU A 32 26.61 63.51 39.22
C LEU A 32 28.01 63.03 39.61
N ASP A 33 28.09 61.83 40.15
CA ASP A 33 29.37 61.16 40.37
C ASP A 33 29.85 60.51 39.06
N ASP A 34 30.99 60.99 38.54
CA ASP A 34 31.55 60.55 37.26
C ASP A 34 31.88 59.04 37.28
N GLU A 35 32.34 58.53 38.41
CA GLU A 35 32.76 57.13 38.57
C GLU A 35 31.56 56.18 38.62
N SER A 36 30.49 56.56 39.33
CA SER A 36 29.20 55.87 39.31
C SER A 36 28.55 55.87 37.93
N LEU A 37 28.58 56.99 37.19
CA LEU A 37 28.07 57.05 35.83
C LEU A 37 28.86 56.12 34.89
N ALA A 38 30.19 56.14 34.97
CA ALA A 38 31.05 55.29 34.16
C ALA A 38 30.79 53.80 34.44
N ALA A 39 30.71 53.41 35.72
CA ALA A 39 30.39 52.05 36.12
C ALA A 39 29.01 51.60 35.63
N TYR A 40 28.00 52.48 35.71
CA TYR A 40 26.65 52.19 35.21
C TYR A 40 26.66 51.96 33.69
N LEU A 41 27.35 52.81 32.93
CA LEU A 41 27.45 52.69 31.47
C LEU A 41 28.20 51.42 31.03
N GLU A 42 29.28 51.06 31.71
CA GLU A 42 30.00 49.82 31.43
C GLU A 42 29.17 48.57 31.75
N ALA A 43 28.46 48.55 32.88
CA ALA A 43 27.56 47.47 33.24
C ALA A 43 26.44 47.30 32.20
N HIS A 44 25.82 48.41 31.77
CA HIS A 44 24.76 48.37 30.76
C HIS A 44 25.27 47.90 29.39
N LYS A 45 26.48 48.33 28.99
CA LYS A 45 27.14 47.86 27.78
C LYS A 45 27.46 46.37 27.83
N ARG A 46 27.94 45.86 28.98
CA ARG A 46 28.17 44.42 29.19
C ARG A 46 26.88 43.62 29.08
N VAL A 47 25.80 44.06 29.74
CA VAL A 47 24.49 43.39 29.67
C VAL A 47 23.95 43.39 28.24
N GLY A 48 24.10 44.50 27.50
CA GLY A 48 23.73 44.56 26.08
C GLY A 48 24.50 43.55 25.23
N LEU A 49 25.82 43.44 25.42
CA LEU A 49 26.66 42.44 24.75
C LEU A 49 26.28 41.00 25.13
N GLU A 50 25.94 40.75 26.38
CA GLU A 50 25.46 39.44 26.85
C GLU A 50 24.09 39.09 26.25
N MET A 51 23.16 40.05 26.15
CA MET A 51 21.87 39.86 25.48
C MET A 51 22.05 39.57 23.98
N ASP A 52 22.96 40.28 23.30
CA ASP A 52 23.26 40.04 21.89
C ASP A 52 23.86 38.65 21.67
N TYR A 53 24.77 38.21 22.56
CA TYR A 53 25.35 36.87 22.52
C TYR A 53 24.29 35.79 22.75
N LEU A 54 23.44 35.95 23.78
CA LEU A 54 22.33 35.04 24.05
C LEU A 54 21.34 34.98 22.89
N SER A 55 21.04 36.12 22.27
CA SER A 55 20.13 36.18 21.11
C SER A 55 20.68 35.42 19.91
N LYS A 56 21.98 35.54 19.62
CA LYS A 56 22.65 34.75 18.58
C LYS A 56 22.59 33.26 18.87
N MET A 57 22.90 32.86 20.11
CA MET A 57 22.86 31.46 20.52
C MET A 57 21.43 30.87 20.42
N ILE A 58 20.40 31.65 20.74
CA ILE A 58 18.99 31.24 20.57
C ILE A 58 18.66 31.01 19.09
N GLU A 59 19.09 31.91 18.19
CA GLU A 59 18.82 31.74 16.77
C GLU A 59 19.59 30.57 16.15
N GLU A 60 20.84 30.36 16.54
CA GLU A 60 21.57 29.14 16.16
C GLU A 60 20.83 27.87 16.61
N LYS A 61 20.31 27.85 17.84
CA LYS A 61 19.54 26.70 18.34
C LYS A 61 18.19 26.52 17.64
N LYS A 62 17.52 27.59 17.23
CA LYS A 62 16.31 27.51 16.40
C LYS A 62 16.63 26.93 15.02
N LEU A 63 17.71 27.37 14.38
CA LEU A 63 18.15 26.83 13.09
C LEU A 63 18.55 25.36 13.20
N GLU A 64 19.26 24.95 14.25
CA GLU A 64 19.57 23.55 14.51
C GLU A 64 18.29 22.72 14.66
N ARG A 65 17.31 23.20 15.43
CA ARG A 65 16.02 22.54 15.59
C ARG A 65 15.30 22.41 14.26
N ASP A 66 15.23 23.48 13.47
CA ASP A 66 14.51 23.49 12.20
C ASP A 66 15.21 22.58 11.16
N PHE A 67 16.53 22.51 11.19
CA PHE A 67 17.32 21.56 10.41
C PHE A 67 17.10 20.10 10.84
N ILE A 68 16.95 19.83 12.14
CA ILE A 68 16.61 18.49 12.62
C ILE A 68 15.18 18.13 12.20
N LEU A 69 14.23 19.06 12.34
CA LEU A 69 12.84 18.85 11.94
C LEU A 69 12.72 18.57 10.43
N SER A 70 13.46 19.31 9.59
CA SER A 70 13.42 19.11 8.14
C SER A 70 13.89 17.73 7.70
N LYS A 71 14.79 17.08 8.46
CA LYS A 71 15.19 15.68 8.21
C LYS A 71 14.05 14.67 8.39
N TYR A 72 12.99 15.06 9.11
CA TYR A 72 11.84 14.20 9.39
C TYR A 72 10.57 14.63 8.67
N ASP A 73 10.58 15.73 7.90
CA ASP A 73 9.39 16.22 7.21
C ASP A 73 8.82 15.18 6.22
N ASP A 74 9.70 14.53 5.45
CA ASP A 74 9.29 13.44 4.54
C ASP A 74 8.70 12.25 5.31
N LEU A 75 9.30 11.86 6.43
CA LEU A 75 8.79 10.78 7.28
C LEU A 75 7.43 11.15 7.88
N LEU A 76 7.28 12.39 8.33
CA LEU A 76 6.03 12.91 8.88
C LEU A 76 4.94 12.94 7.82
N TYR A 77 5.28 13.31 6.59
CA TYR A 77 4.36 13.27 5.45
C TYR A 77 3.89 11.83 5.14
N VAL A 78 4.82 10.86 5.12
CA VAL A 78 4.48 9.44 4.94
C VAL A 78 3.57 8.93 6.08
N LEU A 79 3.86 9.27 7.33
CA LEU A 79 3.04 8.88 8.48
C LEU A 79 1.64 9.52 8.42
N ARG A 80 1.53 10.79 8.02
CA ARG A 80 0.24 11.48 7.84
C ARG A 80 -0.60 10.82 6.76
N THR A 81 0.02 10.46 5.64
CA THR A 81 -0.66 9.80 4.51
C THR A 81 -1.03 8.33 4.81
N GLN A 82 -0.31 7.64 5.72
CA GLN A 82 -0.66 6.29 6.15
C GLN A 82 -2.08 6.17 6.74
N LYS A 83 -2.65 7.26 7.30
CA LYS A 83 -4.02 7.24 7.83
C LYS A 83 -5.04 6.92 6.72
N ALA A 84 -4.80 7.38 5.49
CA ALA A 84 -5.63 7.04 4.33
C ALA A 84 -5.50 5.56 3.93
N CYS A 85 -4.32 4.97 4.14
CA CYS A 85 -4.04 3.57 3.86
C CYS A 85 -4.49 2.61 4.99
N LYS A 86 -4.98 3.11 6.12
CA LYS A 86 -5.38 2.29 7.29
C LYS A 86 -6.34 1.14 6.93
N PRO A 87 -7.39 1.33 6.09
CA PRO A 87 -8.26 0.22 5.69
C PRO A 87 -7.52 -0.88 4.93
N LEU A 88 -6.57 -0.51 4.05
CA LEU A 88 -5.75 -1.46 3.30
C LEU A 88 -4.81 -2.23 4.22
N TYR A 89 -4.17 -1.54 5.17
CA TYR A 89 -3.33 -2.20 6.17
C TYR A 89 -4.12 -3.18 7.02
N ALA A 90 -5.35 -2.84 7.44
CA ALA A 90 -6.19 -3.75 8.22
C ALA A 90 -6.49 -5.05 7.45
N ILE A 91 -6.76 -4.97 6.14
CA ILE A 91 -6.96 -6.14 5.28
C ILE A 91 -5.69 -6.98 5.22
N ILE A 92 -4.54 -6.36 4.93
CA ILE A 92 -3.26 -7.06 4.82
C ILE A 92 -2.89 -7.74 6.15
N ILE A 93 -2.99 -7.01 7.26
CA ILE A 93 -2.69 -7.52 8.61
C ILE A 93 -3.59 -8.70 8.96
N ARG A 94 -4.88 -8.65 8.61
CA ARG A 94 -5.80 -9.77 8.82
C ARG A 94 -5.35 -11.02 8.07
N GLU A 95 -4.99 -10.90 6.79
CA GLU A 95 -4.50 -12.04 6.01
C GLU A 95 -3.17 -12.58 6.55
N LEU A 96 -2.26 -11.68 6.98
CA LEU A 96 -0.99 -12.07 7.60
C LEU A 96 -1.22 -12.84 8.91
N ALA A 97 -2.19 -12.40 9.73
CA ALA A 97 -2.52 -13.07 10.98
C ALA A 97 -3.02 -14.50 10.75
N GLN A 98 -3.75 -14.77 9.67
CA GLN A 98 -4.22 -16.13 9.33
C GLN A 98 -3.08 -17.13 9.07
N LEU A 99 -1.87 -16.65 8.73
CA LEU A 99 -0.70 -17.52 8.59
C LEU A 99 -0.16 -18.04 9.94
N ILE A 100 -0.58 -17.45 11.05
CA ILE A 100 -0.20 -17.87 12.40
C ILE A 100 -1.14 -18.99 12.83
N ILE A 101 -0.59 -20.18 13.07
CA ILE A 101 -1.37 -21.38 13.42
C ILE A 101 -1.98 -21.25 14.82
N HIS A 102 -1.20 -20.76 15.79
CA HIS A 102 -1.65 -20.65 17.18
C HIS A 102 -2.66 -19.50 17.36
N PRO A 103 -3.86 -19.76 17.90
CA PRO A 103 -4.93 -18.77 17.99
C PRO A 103 -4.59 -17.59 18.92
N GLU A 104 -3.93 -17.84 20.05
CA GLU A 104 -3.49 -16.78 20.96
C GLU A 104 -2.43 -15.88 20.33
N GLY A 105 -1.40 -16.49 19.69
CA GLY A 105 -0.37 -15.74 18.98
C GLY A 105 -0.92 -14.95 17.79
N ARG A 106 -1.94 -15.49 17.11
CA ARG A 106 -2.68 -14.82 16.04
C ARG A 106 -3.40 -13.57 16.55
N ASP A 107 -4.14 -13.69 17.65
CA ASP A 107 -4.90 -12.57 18.22
C ASP A 107 -3.97 -11.47 18.77
N ILE A 108 -2.90 -11.87 19.47
CA ILE A 108 -1.85 -10.94 19.95
C ILE A 108 -1.23 -10.19 18.77
N PHE A 109 -0.84 -10.91 17.72
CA PHE A 109 -0.25 -10.31 16.52
C PHE A 109 -1.20 -9.34 15.83
N TYR A 110 -2.44 -9.78 15.56
CA TYR A 110 -3.45 -8.96 14.91
C TYR A 110 -3.75 -7.67 15.70
N SER A 111 -3.98 -7.80 16.99
CA SER A 111 -4.38 -6.69 17.87
C SER A 111 -3.28 -5.64 17.99
N ILE A 112 -2.03 -6.06 18.20
CA ILE A 112 -0.89 -5.13 18.24
C ILE A 112 -0.68 -4.48 16.86
N SER A 113 -0.74 -5.25 15.77
CA SER A 113 -0.53 -4.72 14.41
C SER A 113 -1.60 -3.72 13.95
N ILE A 114 -2.84 -3.81 14.44
CA ILE A 114 -3.89 -2.83 14.12
C ILE A 114 -3.83 -1.58 15.02
N GLY A 115 -2.92 -1.56 16.00
CA GLY A 115 -2.63 -0.42 16.86
C GLY A 115 -3.25 -0.49 18.27
N GLU A 116 -3.69 -1.66 18.73
CA GLU A 116 -4.11 -1.81 20.13
C GLU A 116 -2.89 -1.71 21.08
N PRO A 117 -2.98 -0.98 22.21
CA PRO A 117 -1.88 -0.88 23.15
C PRO A 117 -1.44 -2.25 23.66
N ILE A 118 -0.14 -2.52 23.64
CA ILE A 118 0.45 -3.82 24.01
C ILE A 118 0.07 -4.21 25.44
N GLU A 119 0.02 -3.24 26.36
CA GLU A 119 -0.39 -3.46 27.75
C GLU A 119 -1.81 -4.02 27.85
N LYS A 120 -2.76 -3.44 27.10
CA LYS A 120 -4.15 -3.90 27.07
C LYS A 120 -4.27 -5.31 26.50
N VAL A 121 -3.53 -5.60 25.43
CA VAL A 121 -3.46 -6.95 24.85
C VAL A 121 -2.88 -7.93 25.86
N ALA A 122 -1.78 -7.59 26.53
CA ALA A 122 -1.16 -8.45 27.55
C ALA A 122 -2.12 -8.78 28.70
N CYS A 123 -2.88 -7.80 29.20
CA CYS A 123 -3.92 -8.00 30.22
C CYS A 123 -5.01 -8.97 29.75
N ARG A 124 -5.51 -8.84 28.52
CA ARG A 124 -6.56 -9.73 27.97
C ARG A 124 -6.10 -11.19 27.89
N HIS A 125 -4.83 -11.41 27.53
CA HIS A 125 -4.24 -12.74 27.45
C HIS A 125 -3.62 -13.23 28.77
N ARG A 126 -3.72 -12.45 29.86
CA ARG A 126 -3.14 -12.77 31.18
C ARG A 126 -1.64 -13.10 31.12
N ILE A 127 -0.91 -12.34 30.31
CA ILE A 127 0.56 -12.44 30.16
C ILE A 127 1.22 -11.12 30.52
N THR A 128 2.54 -11.15 30.73
CA THR A 128 3.32 -9.92 30.96
C THR A 128 3.51 -9.13 29.68
N TYR A 129 3.75 -7.83 29.81
CA TYR A 129 4.06 -6.94 28.68
C TYR A 129 5.22 -7.48 27.83
N ASP A 130 6.32 -7.88 28.47
CA ASP A 130 7.49 -8.45 27.79
C ASP A 130 7.16 -9.74 27.05
N ARG A 131 6.29 -10.58 27.61
CA ARG A 131 5.88 -11.81 26.97
C ARG A 131 5.03 -11.54 25.72
N ALA A 132 4.13 -10.56 25.77
CA ALA A 132 3.37 -10.13 24.61
C ALA A 132 4.29 -9.61 23.48
N LEU A 133 5.29 -8.80 23.84
CA LEU A 133 6.32 -8.33 22.91
C LEU A 133 7.15 -9.47 22.30
N GLN A 134 7.56 -10.45 23.10
CA GLN A 134 8.29 -11.61 22.60
C GLN A 134 7.47 -12.41 21.59
N ILE A 135 6.20 -12.68 21.89
CA ILE A 135 5.28 -13.39 21.00
C ILE A 135 5.13 -12.60 19.69
N TYR A 136 4.82 -11.31 19.78
CA TYR A 136 4.70 -10.43 18.62
C TYR A 136 5.94 -10.44 17.73
N ASN A 137 7.12 -10.21 18.32
CA ASN A 137 8.38 -10.15 17.58
C ASN A 137 8.78 -11.49 16.96
N SER A 138 8.44 -12.61 17.61
CA SER A 138 8.71 -13.93 17.04
C SER A 138 7.88 -14.18 15.77
N HIS A 139 6.60 -13.79 15.77
CA HIS A 139 5.75 -13.86 14.58
C HIS A 139 6.19 -12.89 13.49
N LEU A 140 6.58 -11.65 13.84
CA LEU A 140 7.08 -10.67 12.89
C LEU A 140 8.35 -11.17 12.17
N LYS A 141 9.30 -11.76 12.90
CA LYS A 141 10.49 -12.41 12.33
C LYS A 141 10.12 -13.56 11.40
N GLY A 142 9.16 -14.39 11.80
CA GLY A 142 8.63 -15.49 10.98
C GLY A 142 8.05 -15.00 9.65
N LEU A 143 7.30 -13.89 9.66
CA LEU A 143 6.74 -13.28 8.45
C LEU A 143 7.82 -12.72 7.52
N LYS A 144 8.85 -12.08 8.06
CA LYS A 144 9.99 -11.57 7.26
C LYS A 144 10.70 -12.70 6.50
N LEU A 145 10.88 -13.85 7.13
CA LEU A 145 11.49 -15.05 6.52
C LEU A 145 10.56 -15.71 5.48
N ARG A 146 9.24 -15.57 5.66
CA ARG A 146 8.20 -16.20 4.83
C ARG A 146 7.58 -15.25 3.81
N LYS A 147 8.22 -14.11 3.49
CA LYS A 147 7.68 -13.11 2.54
C LYS A 147 7.23 -13.69 1.19
N ASN A 148 7.94 -14.71 0.70
CA ASN A 148 7.62 -15.38 -0.56
C ASN A 148 6.44 -16.36 -0.42
N MET A 149 6.18 -16.88 0.79
CA MET A 149 5.03 -17.77 1.03
C MET A 149 3.70 -17.05 0.86
N LEU A 150 3.63 -15.73 1.08
CA LEU A 150 2.41 -14.95 0.78
C LEU A 150 2.15 -14.85 -0.71
N ALA A 151 3.20 -14.65 -1.51
CA ALA A 151 3.09 -14.66 -2.97
C ALA A 151 2.67 -16.04 -3.47
N THR A 152 3.26 -17.11 -2.91
CA THR A 152 2.90 -18.49 -3.23
C THR A 152 1.50 -18.87 -2.74
N TYR A 153 1.09 -18.44 -1.55
CA TYR A 153 -0.24 -18.70 -0.98
C TYR A 153 -1.31 -17.94 -1.75
N ARG A 154 -1.09 -16.67 -2.10
CA ARG A 154 -1.98 -15.90 -2.97
C ARG A 154 -2.15 -16.58 -4.32
N LYS A 155 -1.05 -17.02 -4.94
CA LYS A 155 -1.10 -17.78 -6.20
C LYS A 155 -1.93 -19.05 -6.03
N ARG A 156 -1.63 -19.88 -5.03
CA ARG A 156 -2.36 -21.14 -4.76
C ARG A 156 -3.83 -20.94 -4.37
N ALA A 157 -4.17 -19.90 -3.61
CA ALA A 157 -5.54 -19.61 -3.21
C ALA A 157 -6.38 -19.05 -4.36
N ILE A 158 -5.77 -18.25 -5.25
CA ILE A 158 -6.38 -17.84 -6.51
C ILE A 158 -6.56 -19.07 -7.40
N ASP A 159 -5.52 -19.87 -7.61
CA ASP A 159 -5.56 -21.10 -8.41
C ASP A 159 -6.63 -22.07 -7.87
N ALA A 160 -6.74 -22.26 -6.56
CA ALA A 160 -7.74 -23.10 -5.92
C ALA A 160 -9.17 -22.55 -6.05
N ARG A 161 -9.38 -21.22 -5.95
CA ARG A 161 -10.68 -20.59 -6.22
C ARG A 161 -11.05 -20.70 -7.70
N PHE A 162 -10.09 -20.58 -8.61
CA PHE A 162 -10.31 -20.82 -10.03
C PHE A 162 -10.67 -22.28 -10.30
N LEU A 163 -9.97 -23.23 -9.67
CA LEU A 163 -10.27 -24.65 -9.77
C LEU A 163 -11.65 -24.99 -9.21
N SER A 164 -12.04 -24.43 -8.05
CA SER A 164 -13.37 -24.66 -7.48
C SER A 164 -14.48 -24.05 -8.34
N LEU A 165 -14.26 -22.86 -8.92
CA LEU A 165 -15.20 -22.27 -9.87
C LEU A 165 -15.30 -23.08 -11.18
N VAL A 166 -14.22 -23.72 -11.62
CA VAL A 166 -14.20 -24.65 -12.76
C VAL A 166 -14.92 -25.96 -12.40
N GLU A 167 -14.75 -26.49 -11.20
CA GLU A 167 -15.47 -27.68 -10.70
C GLU A 167 -16.97 -27.42 -10.53
N ASP A 168 -17.35 -26.24 -10.04
CA ASP A 168 -18.75 -25.81 -9.92
C ASP A 168 -19.39 -25.57 -11.30
N ARG A 169 -18.64 -25.00 -12.27
CA ARG A 169 -19.08 -24.93 -13.68
C ARG A 169 -19.19 -26.33 -14.31
N LYS A 170 -18.26 -27.24 -14.02
CA LYS A 170 -18.32 -28.63 -14.51
C LYS A 170 -19.54 -29.38 -13.99
N LYS A 171 -19.99 -29.15 -12.75
CA LYS A 171 -21.20 -29.77 -12.20
C LYS A 171 -22.50 -29.29 -12.86
N VAL A 172 -22.58 -28.02 -13.24
CA VAL A 172 -23.74 -27.47 -13.97
C VAL A 172 -23.71 -27.89 -15.44
N ASN A 173 -22.51 -28.04 -16.03
CA ASN A 173 -22.36 -28.41 -17.42
C ASN A 173 -22.34 -29.93 -17.68
N LEU A 174 -22.06 -30.81 -16.70
CA LEU A 174 -21.93 -32.26 -16.95
C LEU A 174 -23.20 -32.89 -17.56
N GLU A 175 -24.40 -32.47 -17.13
CA GLU A 175 -25.67 -32.99 -17.68
C GLU A 175 -25.97 -32.44 -19.08
N GLN A 176 -25.63 -31.17 -19.35
CA GLN A 176 -25.80 -30.54 -20.67
C GLN A 176 -24.71 -30.97 -21.67
N ASP A 177 -23.46 -31.13 -21.21
CA ASP A 177 -22.31 -31.57 -22.00
C ASP A 177 -22.48 -33.04 -22.42
N GLU A 178 -23.04 -33.91 -21.56
CA GLU A 178 -23.38 -35.28 -21.97
C GLU A 178 -24.48 -35.31 -23.04
N GLU A 179 -25.50 -34.44 -22.95
CA GLU A 179 -26.54 -34.36 -23.98
C GLU A 179 -26.01 -33.83 -25.32
N ILE A 180 -25.11 -32.84 -25.27
CA ILE A 180 -24.52 -32.23 -26.48
C ILE A 180 -23.46 -33.15 -27.13
N LEU A 181 -22.64 -33.84 -26.33
CA LEU A 181 -21.67 -34.82 -26.84
C LEU A 181 -22.38 -36.00 -27.51
N ASN A 182 -23.55 -36.41 -27.02
CA ASN A 182 -24.36 -37.47 -27.63
C ASN A 182 -25.23 -36.98 -28.81
N LEU A 183 -25.18 -35.68 -29.16
CA LEU A 183 -25.95 -35.14 -30.26
C LEU A 183 -25.46 -35.71 -31.60
N SER A 184 -26.39 -36.16 -32.44
CA SER A 184 -26.07 -36.65 -33.78
C SER A 184 -25.50 -35.53 -34.67
N ILE A 185 -24.44 -35.83 -35.42
CA ILE A 185 -23.80 -34.91 -36.37
C ILE A 185 -24.80 -34.37 -37.40
N ARG A 186 -25.82 -35.16 -37.79
CA ARG A 186 -26.87 -34.68 -38.72
C ARG A 186 -27.65 -33.47 -38.19
N LYS A 187 -27.68 -33.26 -36.87
CA LYS A 187 -28.33 -32.09 -36.25
C LYS A 187 -27.41 -30.86 -36.26
N VAL A 188 -26.10 -31.05 -36.36
CA VAL A 188 -25.07 -29.99 -36.28
C VAL A 188 -24.54 -29.61 -37.65
N ALA A 189 -24.10 -30.58 -38.45
CA ALA A 189 -23.52 -30.37 -39.77
C ALA A 189 -24.58 -30.22 -40.87
N ASP A 190 -24.21 -29.56 -41.98
CA ASP A 190 -25.04 -29.57 -43.18
C ASP A 190 -25.13 -30.99 -43.78
N THR A 191 -26.16 -31.25 -44.60
CA THR A 191 -26.46 -32.59 -45.14
C THR A 191 -25.26 -33.22 -45.84
N ARG A 192 -24.47 -32.41 -46.55
CA ARG A 192 -23.28 -32.86 -47.29
C ARG A 192 -22.17 -33.30 -46.34
N LEU A 193 -21.83 -32.45 -45.36
CA LEU A 193 -20.79 -32.73 -44.38
C LEU A 193 -21.19 -33.86 -43.43
N ALA A 194 -22.46 -33.92 -43.04
CA ALA A 194 -22.99 -35.03 -42.24
C ALA A 194 -22.82 -36.37 -42.94
N ASN A 195 -23.07 -36.44 -44.26
CA ASN A 195 -22.86 -37.66 -45.03
C ASN A 195 -21.37 -38.04 -45.17
N VAL A 196 -20.49 -37.06 -45.39
CA VAL A 196 -19.03 -37.28 -45.44
C VAL A 196 -18.50 -37.82 -44.11
N LEU A 197 -18.92 -37.22 -42.99
CA LEU A 197 -18.53 -37.64 -41.64
C LEU A 197 -19.09 -39.02 -41.29
N HIS A 198 -20.33 -39.30 -41.70
CA HIS A 198 -20.96 -40.60 -41.48
C HIS A 198 -20.29 -41.74 -42.27
N ASN A 199 -19.74 -41.45 -43.46
CA ASN A 199 -18.93 -42.40 -44.23
C ASN A 199 -17.58 -42.69 -43.56
N LYS A 200 -17.14 -41.84 -42.63
CA LYS A 200 -15.95 -42.03 -41.79
C LYS A 200 -16.30 -42.56 -40.40
N GLU A 201 -17.50 -43.10 -40.24
CA GLU A 201 -18.05 -43.63 -38.98
C GLU A 201 -18.23 -42.60 -37.86
N ILE A 202 -18.19 -41.30 -38.18
CA ILE A 202 -18.41 -40.22 -37.22
C ILE A 202 -19.89 -39.85 -37.26
N ARG A 203 -20.64 -40.24 -36.23
CA ARG A 203 -22.11 -40.09 -36.12
C ARG A 203 -22.53 -39.12 -35.03
N THR A 204 -21.74 -38.94 -33.99
CA THR A 204 -22.01 -38.05 -32.84
C THR A 204 -20.99 -36.93 -32.72
N VAL A 205 -21.35 -35.88 -31.98
CA VAL A 205 -20.43 -34.79 -31.63
C VAL A 205 -19.24 -35.35 -30.83
N LYS A 206 -19.46 -36.31 -29.92
CA LYS A 206 -18.40 -36.99 -29.17
C LYS A 206 -17.34 -37.60 -30.08
N GLU A 207 -17.76 -38.41 -31.05
CA GLU A 207 -16.85 -39.05 -32.01
C GLU A 207 -16.11 -38.01 -32.87
N LEU A 208 -16.74 -36.88 -33.19
CA LEU A 208 -16.08 -35.77 -33.87
C LEU A 208 -14.97 -35.14 -33.01
N PHE A 209 -15.23 -34.97 -31.71
CA PHE A 209 -14.24 -34.45 -30.76
C PHE A 209 -13.07 -35.42 -30.55
N GLU A 210 -13.28 -36.73 -30.62
CA GLU A 210 -12.21 -37.72 -30.56
C GLU A 210 -11.24 -37.58 -31.76
N VAL A 211 -11.76 -37.34 -32.96
CA VAL A 211 -10.95 -37.07 -34.16
C VAL A 211 -10.17 -35.76 -34.01
N VAL A 212 -10.82 -34.71 -33.50
CA VAL A 212 -10.21 -33.39 -33.28
C VAL A 212 -9.18 -33.41 -32.16
N SER A 213 -9.32 -34.27 -31.15
CA SER A 213 -8.38 -34.36 -30.02
C SER A 213 -6.99 -34.83 -30.44
N LEU A 214 -6.89 -35.56 -31.56
CA LEU A 214 -5.63 -36.08 -32.08
C LEU A 214 -4.90 -35.10 -33.02
N GLY A 215 -5.64 -34.19 -33.69
CA GLY A 215 -5.09 -33.35 -34.78
C GLY A 215 -5.57 -31.91 -34.82
N GLY A 216 -6.33 -31.46 -33.82
CA GLY A 216 -6.98 -30.15 -33.75
C GLY A 216 -8.10 -29.96 -34.78
N TRP A 217 -8.82 -28.83 -34.71
CA TRP A 217 -9.99 -28.58 -35.57
C TRP A 217 -9.66 -28.55 -37.07
N LYS A 218 -8.45 -28.09 -37.43
CA LYS A 218 -8.00 -28.05 -38.83
C LYS A 218 -7.84 -29.44 -39.46
N SER A 219 -7.74 -30.51 -38.67
CA SER A 219 -7.69 -31.88 -39.18
C SER A 219 -8.95 -32.28 -39.96
N ILE A 220 -10.11 -31.68 -39.63
CA ILE A 220 -11.38 -31.94 -40.33
C ILE A 220 -11.31 -31.48 -41.80
N LEU A 221 -10.55 -30.43 -42.10
CA LEU A 221 -10.33 -29.98 -43.49
C LEU A 221 -9.50 -30.98 -44.30
N GLY A 222 -8.74 -31.86 -43.64
CA GLY A 222 -7.98 -32.93 -44.27
C GLY A 222 -8.84 -34.15 -44.62
N ILE A 223 -10.09 -34.21 -44.17
CA ILE A 223 -11.01 -35.29 -44.53
C ILE A 223 -11.49 -35.09 -45.97
N GLU A 224 -11.25 -36.09 -46.80
CA GLU A 224 -11.67 -36.11 -48.19
C GLU A 224 -13.19 -35.84 -48.32
N GLY A 225 -13.54 -34.83 -49.12
CA GLY A 225 -14.93 -34.39 -49.31
C GLY A 225 -15.38 -33.24 -48.40
N VAL A 226 -14.61 -32.85 -47.38
CA VAL A 226 -14.92 -31.68 -46.55
C VAL A 226 -14.50 -30.39 -47.25
N GLY A 227 -15.44 -29.46 -47.38
CA GLY A 227 -15.19 -28.14 -47.97
C GLY A 227 -15.07 -27.07 -46.90
N LYS A 228 -14.27 -26.03 -47.15
CA LYS A 228 -14.04 -24.91 -46.22
C LYS A 228 -15.34 -24.29 -45.70
N THR A 229 -16.32 -24.05 -46.57
CA THR A 229 -17.61 -23.47 -46.20
C THR A 229 -18.41 -24.35 -45.24
N SER A 230 -18.47 -25.65 -45.49
CA SER A 230 -19.17 -26.59 -44.60
C SER A 230 -18.45 -26.73 -43.26
N TYR A 231 -17.11 -26.71 -43.28
CA TYR A 231 -16.27 -26.72 -42.07
C TYR A 231 -16.53 -25.50 -41.18
N TYR A 232 -16.54 -24.30 -41.74
CA TYR A 232 -16.80 -23.08 -40.94
C TYR A 232 -18.24 -23.00 -40.42
N ARG A 233 -19.23 -23.49 -41.19
CA ARG A 233 -20.61 -23.59 -40.71
C ARG A 233 -20.75 -24.56 -39.54
N LEU A 234 -20.05 -25.68 -39.58
CA LEU A 234 -20.00 -26.65 -38.47
C LEU A 234 -19.41 -25.99 -37.21
N LEU A 235 -18.28 -25.29 -37.34
CA LEU A 235 -17.65 -24.59 -36.21
C LEU A 235 -18.56 -23.52 -35.60
N SER A 236 -19.17 -22.68 -36.44
CA SER A 236 -20.10 -21.64 -35.99
C SER A 236 -21.29 -22.23 -35.23
N LYS A 237 -21.84 -23.36 -35.73
CA LYS A 237 -22.97 -24.02 -35.06
C LYS A 237 -22.56 -24.73 -33.76
N LEU A 238 -21.34 -25.27 -33.67
CA LEU A 238 -20.79 -25.82 -32.43
C LEU A 238 -20.48 -24.73 -31.39
N GLN A 239 -20.07 -23.53 -31.84
CA GLN A 239 -19.89 -22.36 -31.00
C GLN A 239 -21.22 -21.84 -30.44
N MET A 240 -22.27 -21.77 -31.27
CA MET A 240 -23.62 -21.41 -30.82
C MET A 240 -24.19 -22.40 -29.78
N LEU A 241 -23.75 -23.66 -29.83
CA LEU A 241 -24.12 -24.70 -28.87
C LEU A 241 -23.23 -24.69 -27.61
N GLY A 242 -22.30 -23.73 -27.49
CA GLY A 242 -21.42 -23.61 -26.32
C GLY A 242 -20.33 -24.68 -26.22
N VAL A 243 -20.17 -25.53 -27.24
CA VAL A 243 -19.23 -26.67 -27.25
C VAL A 243 -17.80 -26.23 -27.60
N VAL A 244 -17.66 -25.03 -28.16
CA VAL A 244 -16.41 -24.47 -28.66
C VAL A 244 -16.29 -23.04 -28.17
N ASP A 245 -15.18 -22.73 -27.48
CA ASP A 245 -14.94 -21.42 -26.84
C ASP A 245 -14.53 -20.33 -27.86
N GLU A 246 -14.81 -19.05 -27.54
CA GLU A 246 -14.53 -17.84 -28.34
C GLU A 246 -13.04 -17.72 -28.75
N SER A 247 -12.13 -18.49 -28.15
CA SER A 247 -10.71 -18.48 -28.53
C SER A 247 -10.44 -19.00 -29.96
N LEU A 248 -11.38 -19.76 -30.55
CA LEU A 248 -11.28 -20.17 -31.96
C LEU A 248 -11.63 -19.04 -32.94
N ASP A 249 -12.39 -18.02 -32.52
CA ASP A 249 -12.61 -16.83 -33.34
C ASP A 249 -11.32 -16.08 -33.63
N LYS A 250 -10.32 -16.11 -32.74
CA LYS A 250 -8.97 -15.56 -33.03
C LYS A 250 -8.23 -16.33 -34.13
N ILE A 251 -8.60 -17.59 -34.39
CA ILE A 251 -8.04 -18.40 -35.47
C ILE A 251 -8.85 -18.20 -36.76
N LEU A 252 -10.16 -17.96 -36.65
CA LEU A 252 -11.08 -17.72 -37.76
C LEU A 252 -11.01 -16.28 -38.31
N SER A 253 -10.73 -15.29 -37.46
CA SER A 253 -10.59 -13.87 -37.83
C SER A 253 -9.36 -13.59 -38.69
N ASN A 254 -8.36 -14.48 -38.67
CA ASN A 254 -7.15 -14.38 -39.50
C ASN A 254 -7.34 -14.88 -40.94
N TYR A 255 -8.56 -15.22 -41.36
CA TYR A 255 -8.85 -15.69 -42.72
C TYR A 255 -10.04 -14.99 -43.40
N SER A 256 -10.40 -13.79 -42.94
CA SER A 256 -11.16 -12.84 -43.78
C SER A 256 -10.19 -11.90 -44.52
N GLU A 257 -9.32 -12.48 -45.35
CA GLU A 257 -8.70 -11.87 -46.53
C GLU A 257 -8.59 -12.94 -47.63
#